data_AF-A0A2D6MCX0-F1
#
_entry.id   AF-A0A2D6MCX0-F1
#
_cell.length_a   1.000
_cell.length_b   1.000
_cell.length_c   1.000
_cell.angle_alpha   90.00
_cell.angle_beta   90.00
_cell.angle_gamma   90.00
#
_symmetry.space_group_name_H-M   'P 1'
#
loop_
_entity.id
_entity.type
_entity.pdbx_description
1 polymer ?
#
loop_
_entity_poly.entity_id
_entity_poly.type
_entity_poly.pdbx_seq_one_letter_code
_entity_poly.pdbx_strand_id
1 'polypeptide(L)'
;MKNNDLKIREELDTVYIDSGGTKHLDYIKALCAEAQIEACRERRQQRRQKIMDIVELIVNILKSENWGVYYKNQPIQPLEMQDGNSLYKVNQVDEEEIGKVITEALAWENSQTNLDQNKNSKTG
;
A
#
# COMPACT_ATOMS: atom_id res chain seq x y z
N MET A 1 -40.99 -52.57 -30.28
CA MET A 1 -39.89 -52.02 -31.12
C MET A 1 -40.25 -50.58 -31.44
N LYS A 2 -39.52 -49.52 -31.08
CA LYS A 2 -38.32 -49.30 -30.28
C LYS A 2 -38.63 -48.02 -29.49
N ASN A 3 -38.38 -48.01 -28.18
CA ASN A 3 -38.53 -46.82 -27.36
C ASN A 3 -37.58 -45.73 -27.89
N ASN A 4 -38.15 -44.59 -28.25
CA ASN A 4 -37.40 -43.36 -28.53
C ASN A 4 -36.91 -42.69 -27.24
N ASP A 5 -36.46 -43.49 -26.26
CA ASP A 5 -35.60 -43.05 -25.16
C ASP A 5 -34.17 -42.84 -25.70
N LEU A 6 -34.07 -42.17 -26.84
CA LEU A 6 -32.84 -41.59 -27.35
C LEU A 6 -32.53 -40.42 -26.43
N LYS A 7 -32.00 -40.79 -25.26
CA LYS A 7 -30.86 -40.16 -24.62
C LYS A 7 -30.83 -38.67 -24.93
N ILE A 8 -31.67 -37.92 -24.23
CA ILE A 8 -31.22 -36.63 -23.73
C ILE A 8 -30.08 -36.97 -22.76
N ARG A 9 -28.92 -37.33 -23.32
CA ARG A 9 -27.65 -37.21 -22.62
C ARG A 9 -27.48 -35.71 -22.58
N GLU A 10 -27.95 -35.10 -21.50
CA GLU A 10 -27.46 -33.79 -21.07
C GLU A 10 -25.94 -33.93 -21.06
N GLU A 11 -25.28 -33.44 -22.11
CA GLU A 11 -23.84 -33.26 -22.10
C GLU A 11 -23.57 -32.25 -20.99
N LEU A 12 -23.15 -32.76 -19.83
CA LEU A 12 -22.63 -31.93 -18.75
C LEU A 12 -21.33 -31.31 -19.27
N ASP A 13 -21.46 -30.16 -19.92
CA ASP A 13 -20.32 -29.38 -20.35
C ASP A 13 -19.54 -28.93 -19.11
N THR A 14 -18.21 -29.09 -19.14
CA THR A 14 -17.37 -28.68 -18.03
C THR A 14 -17.28 -27.16 -17.99
N VAL A 15 -17.78 -26.55 -16.92
CA VAL A 15 -17.71 -25.11 -16.69
C VAL A 15 -16.59 -24.80 -15.70
N TYR A 16 -15.70 -23.90 -16.08
CA TYR A 16 -14.65 -23.35 -15.24
C TYR A 16 -15.11 -22.00 -14.67
N ILE A 17 -14.82 -21.73 -13.41
CA ILE A 17 -15.18 -20.47 -12.75
C ILE A 17 -13.91 -19.79 -12.27
N ASP A 18 -13.68 -18.56 -12.68
CA ASP A 18 -12.55 -17.76 -12.19
C ASP A 18 -12.82 -17.22 -10.77
N SER A 19 -11.79 -16.69 -10.13
CA SER A 19 -11.89 -16.05 -8.82
C SER A 19 -12.78 -14.81 -8.79
N GLY A 20 -13.16 -14.27 -9.96
CA GLY A 20 -14.12 -13.18 -10.12
C GLY A 20 -15.57 -13.66 -10.16
N GLY A 21 -15.80 -14.99 -10.19
CA GLY A 21 -17.11 -15.61 -10.29
C GLY A 21 -17.64 -15.73 -11.73
N THR A 22 -16.82 -15.40 -12.74
CA THR A 22 -17.22 -15.52 -14.14
C THR A 22 -17.05 -16.96 -14.61
N LYS A 23 -18.05 -17.45 -15.35
CA LYS A 23 -18.08 -18.81 -15.89
C LYS A 23 -17.52 -18.85 -17.30
N HIS A 24 -16.72 -19.87 -17.59
CA HIS A 24 -16.08 -20.11 -18.89
C HIS A 24 -16.27 -21.57 -19.30
N LEU A 25 -16.62 -21.82 -20.56
CA LEU A 25 -16.68 -23.18 -21.12
C LEU A 25 -15.32 -23.66 -21.65
N ASP A 26 -14.38 -22.73 -21.82
CA ASP A 26 -13.04 -23.00 -22.32
C ASP A 26 -12.03 -22.81 -21.17
N TYR A 27 -11.25 -23.85 -20.91
CA TYR A 27 -10.24 -23.86 -19.85
C TYR A 27 -9.16 -22.79 -20.05
N ILE A 28 -8.70 -22.58 -21.27
CA ILE A 28 -7.65 -21.59 -21.58
C ILE A 28 -8.20 -20.18 -21.34
N LYS A 29 -9.46 -19.91 -21.70
CA LYS A 29 -10.10 -18.62 -21.39
C LYS A 29 -10.22 -18.38 -19.89
N ALA A 30 -10.60 -19.40 -19.11
CA ALA A 30 -10.64 -19.31 -17.65
C ALA A 30 -9.25 -18.99 -17.08
N LEU A 31 -8.20 -19.69 -17.53
CA LEU A 31 -6.83 -19.43 -17.10
C LEU A 31 -6.35 -18.01 -17.43
N CYS A 32 -6.63 -17.53 -18.63
CA CYS A 32 -6.28 -16.16 -19.02
C CYS A 32 -7.01 -15.12 -18.16
N ALA A 33 -8.29 -15.34 -17.86
CA ALA A 33 -9.06 -14.46 -16.97
C ALA A 33 -8.48 -14.45 -15.55
N GLU A 34 -8.12 -15.61 -15.01
CA GLU A 34 -7.52 -15.73 -13.69
C GLU A 34 -6.16 -15.00 -13.61
N ALA A 35 -5.31 -15.18 -14.63
CA ALA A 35 -4.03 -14.48 -14.70
C ALA A 35 -4.20 -12.94 -14.71
N GLN A 36 -5.23 -12.43 -15.40
CA GLN A 36 -5.55 -11.00 -15.40
C GLN A 36 -6.04 -10.50 -14.03
N ILE A 37 -6.87 -11.29 -13.34
CA ILE A 37 -7.34 -10.99 -11.99
C ILE A 37 -6.16 -10.90 -11.03
N GLU A 38 -5.25 -11.88 -11.08
CA GLU A 38 -4.09 -11.92 -10.20
C GLU A 38 -3.14 -10.74 -10.48
N ALA A 39 -2.84 -10.45 -11.74
CA ALA A 39 -2.05 -9.26 -12.10
C ALA A 39 -2.71 -7.94 -11.66
N CYS A 40 -4.05 -7.88 -11.58
CA CYS A 40 -4.74 -6.72 -11.02
C CYS A 40 -4.60 -6.65 -9.48
N ARG A 41 -4.66 -7.79 -8.78
CA ARG A 41 -4.47 -7.88 -7.33
C ARG A 41 -3.06 -7.46 -6.93
N GLU A 42 -2.04 -8.00 -7.60
CA GLU A 42 -0.65 -7.65 -7.36
C GLU A 42 -0.40 -6.14 -7.53
N ARG A 43 -0.90 -5.54 -8.63
CA ARG A 43 -0.78 -4.09 -8.85
C ARG A 43 -1.43 -3.27 -7.73
N ARG A 44 -2.58 -3.70 -7.22
CA ARG A 44 -3.25 -3.05 -6.09
C ARG A 44 -2.44 -3.20 -4.80
N GLN A 45 -1.90 -4.39 -4.55
CA GLN A 45 -1.06 -4.65 -3.38
C GLN A 45 0.23 -3.83 -3.41
N GLN A 46 0.93 -3.77 -4.55
CA GLN A 46 2.11 -2.93 -4.73
C GLN A 46 1.81 -1.45 -4.47
N ARG A 47 0.66 -0.94 -4.94
CA ARG A 47 0.25 0.44 -4.65
C ARG A 47 0.02 0.67 -3.16
N ARG A 48 -0.65 -0.27 -2.48
CA ARG A 48 -0.85 -0.19 -1.02
C ARG A 48 0.47 -0.24 -0.26
N GLN A 49 1.39 -1.10 -0.67
CA GLN A 49 2.71 -1.20 -0.06
C GLN A 49 3.46 0.12 -0.19
N LYS A 50 3.52 0.70 -1.40
CA LYS A 50 4.16 2.02 -1.61
C LYS A 50 3.58 3.12 -0.73
N ILE A 51 2.26 3.13 -0.53
CA ILE A 51 1.62 4.10 0.38
C ILE A 51 2.09 3.85 1.82
N MET A 52 2.17 2.59 2.25
CA MET A 52 2.64 2.24 3.58
C MET A 52 4.10 2.64 3.79
N ASP A 53 4.96 2.41 2.81
CA ASP A 53 6.38 2.77 2.85
C ASP A 53 6.55 4.30 3.04
N ILE A 54 5.76 5.10 2.31
CA ILE A 54 5.74 6.57 2.47
C ILE A 54 5.26 6.96 3.86
N VAL A 55 4.19 6.33 4.37
CA VAL A 55 3.67 6.61 5.73
C VAL A 55 4.73 6.27 6.78
N GLU A 56 5.43 5.16 6.63
CA GLU A 56 6.50 4.76 7.54
C GLU A 56 7.67 5.76 7.52
N LEU A 57 8.07 6.23 6.34
CA LEU A 57 9.08 7.29 6.18
C LEU A 57 8.67 8.57 6.93
N ILE A 58 7.43 9.03 6.74
CA ILE A 58 6.90 10.22 7.43
C ILE A 58 6.95 10.02 8.94
N VAL A 59 6.46 8.88 9.44
CA VAL A 59 6.46 8.57 10.88
C VAL A 59 7.88 8.54 11.44
N ASN A 60 8.85 8.03 10.69
CA ASN A 60 10.25 7.99 11.11
C ASN A 60 10.85 9.40 11.20
N ILE A 61 10.57 10.29 10.25
CA ILE A 61 10.99 11.70 10.29
C ILE A 61 10.39 12.41 11.50
N LEU A 62 9.08 12.25 11.72
CA LEU A 62 8.40 12.86 12.87
C LEU A 62 9.00 12.40 14.20
N LYS A 63 9.38 11.12 14.29
CA LYS A 63 10.03 10.56 15.48
C LYS A 63 11.47 11.04 15.64
N SER A 64 12.28 11.08 14.57
CA SER A 64 13.69 11.49 14.66
C SER A 64 13.82 12.95 15.10
N GLU A 65 12.97 13.81 14.56
CA GLU A 65 12.96 15.24 14.87
C GLU A 65 12.16 15.59 16.13
N ASN A 66 11.53 14.59 16.78
CA ASN A 66 10.62 14.77 17.91
C ASN A 66 9.49 15.79 17.63
N TRP A 67 9.03 15.85 16.38
CA TRP A 67 7.95 16.73 15.98
C TRP A 67 6.60 16.19 16.46
N GLY A 68 5.79 17.07 17.08
CA GLY A 68 4.50 16.68 17.64
C GLY A 68 4.57 15.71 18.84
N VAL A 69 5.76 15.43 19.38
CA VAL A 69 5.94 14.56 20.55
C VAL A 69 5.66 15.35 21.83
N TYR A 70 4.70 14.86 22.62
CA TYR A 70 4.46 15.32 23.98
C TYR A 70 5.22 14.44 24.98
N TYR A 71 6.18 15.01 25.68
CA TYR A 71 6.93 14.29 26.71
C TYR A 71 6.15 14.26 28.02
N LYS A 72 5.49 13.13 28.31
CA LYS A 72 4.72 12.90 29.55
C LYS A 72 5.54 13.07 30.85
N ASN A 73 6.87 13.04 30.77
CA ASN A 73 7.80 13.06 31.91
C ASN A 73 8.87 14.17 31.84
N GLN A 74 8.85 15.04 30.83
CA GLN A 74 9.64 16.28 30.90
C GLN A 74 8.80 17.31 31.65
N PRO A 75 9.39 18.15 32.53
CA PRO A 75 8.66 19.25 33.12
C PRO A 75 8.16 20.10 31.94
N ILE A 76 6.86 20.01 31.70
CA ILE A 76 6.14 20.89 30.79
C ILE A 76 6.60 22.27 31.21
N GLN A 77 7.33 22.96 30.33
CA GLN A 77 7.72 24.33 30.63
C GLN A 77 6.42 25.10 30.88
N PRO A 78 6.09 25.43 32.14
CA PRO A 78 4.88 26.14 32.41
C PRO A 78 5.15 27.55 31.93
N LEU A 79 4.42 27.99 30.91
CA LEU A 79 4.31 29.42 30.69
C LEU A 79 3.47 29.96 31.82
N GLU A 80 4.10 30.69 32.75
CA GLU A 80 3.37 31.41 33.78
C GLU A 80 2.52 32.48 33.10
N MET A 81 1.21 32.28 33.12
CA MET A 81 0.25 33.32 32.82
C MET A 81 -0.05 34.11 34.09
N GLN A 82 -0.31 35.41 33.97
CA GLN A 82 -0.66 36.29 35.09
C GLN A 82 -1.84 35.78 35.95
N ASP A 83 -2.66 34.87 35.39
CA ASP A 83 -3.90 34.38 36.00
C ASP A 83 -3.75 33.01 36.70
N GLY A 84 -2.53 32.45 36.80
CA GLY A 84 -2.27 31.20 37.54
C GLY A 84 -2.64 29.90 36.81
N ASN A 85 -3.04 29.96 35.55
CA ASN A 85 -3.27 28.79 34.70
C ASN A 85 -1.96 28.31 34.05
N SER A 86 -1.71 27.00 34.05
CA SER A 86 -0.53 26.41 33.40
C SER A 86 -0.80 26.11 31.92
N LEU A 87 -0.02 26.73 31.02
CA LEU A 87 -0.02 26.40 29.58
C LEU A 87 1.08 25.39 29.26
N TYR A 88 0.76 24.40 28.41
CA TYR A 88 1.68 23.33 28.03
C TYR A 88 2.32 23.61 26.67
N LYS A 89 3.66 23.61 26.58
CA LYS A 89 4.37 23.84 25.32
C LYS A 89 4.54 22.53 24.54
N VAL A 90 3.90 22.45 23.38
CA VAL A 90 4.17 21.44 22.35
C VAL A 90 5.22 22.01 21.38
N ASN A 91 6.15 21.19 20.89
CA ASN A 91 6.99 21.57 19.75
C ASN A 91 6.07 21.69 18.52
N GLN A 92 5.56 22.90 18.31
CA GLN A 92 4.87 23.27 17.07
C GLN A 92 5.93 23.43 16.00
N VAL A 93 5.65 22.82 14.85
CA VAL A 93 6.45 22.95 13.65
C VAL A 93 5.52 23.38 12.53
N ASP A 94 6.04 24.21 11.64
CA ASP A 94 5.30 24.67 10.47
C ASP A 94 5.00 23.50 9.53
N GLU A 95 3.79 23.44 9.00
CA GLU A 95 3.39 22.44 8.02
C GLU A 95 4.27 22.51 6.76
N GLU A 96 4.72 23.71 6.37
CA GLU A 96 5.63 23.90 5.24
C GLU A 96 7.01 23.26 5.49
N GLU A 97 7.51 23.32 6.72
CA GLU A 97 8.78 22.72 7.11
C GLU A 97 8.70 21.18 7.12
N ILE A 98 7.58 20.63 7.60
CA ILE A 98 7.29 19.19 7.50
C ILE A 98 7.27 18.76 6.03
N GLY A 99 6.54 19.48 5.20
CA GLY A 99 6.40 19.18 3.77
C GLY A 99 7.76 19.18 3.05
N LYS A 100 8.63 20.13 3.39
CA LYS A 100 9.98 20.22 2.82
C LYS A 100 10.84 19.00 3.17
N VAL A 101 10.92 18.64 4.45
CA VAL A 101 11.76 17.51 4.90
C VAL A 101 11.25 16.17 4.35
N ILE A 102 9.94 15.96 4.27
CA ILE A 102 9.36 14.77 3.64
C ILE A 102 9.72 14.72 2.15
N THR A 103 9.64 15.85 1.45
CA THR A 103 9.95 15.93 0.02
C THR A 103 11.43 15.63 -0.26
N GLU A 104 12.34 16.18 0.56
CA GLU A 104 13.77 15.90 0.48
C GLU A 104 14.09 14.43 0.75
N ALA A 105 13.45 13.82 1.75
CA ALA A 105 13.61 12.40 2.07
C ALA A 105 13.12 11.48 0.94
N LEU A 106 11.95 11.78 0.35
CA LEU A 106 11.43 11.05 -0.81
C LEU A 106 12.33 11.19 -2.04
N ALA A 107 12.92 12.37 -2.26
CA ALA A 107 13.85 12.58 -3.35
C ALA A 107 15.15 11.78 -3.16
N TRP A 108 15.63 11.68 -1.92
CA TRP A 108 16.80 10.87 -1.57
C TRP A 108 16.55 9.38 -1.80
N GLU A 109 15.43 8.85 -1.30
CA GLU A 109 15.07 7.43 -1.43
C GLU A 109 14.88 6.99 -2.90
N ASN A 110 14.25 7.85 -3.71
CA ASN A 110 14.13 7.63 -5.16
C ASN A 110 15.50 7.63 -5.87
N SER A 111 16.47 8.42 -5.38
CA SER A 111 17.82 8.46 -5.93
C SER A 111 18.60 7.18 -5.61
N GLN A 112 18.36 6.58 -4.44
CA GLN A 112 18.98 5.32 -4.02
C GLN A 112 18.42 4.12 -4.81
N THR A 113 17.10 4.06 -5.00
CA THR A 113 16.45 2.97 -5.75
C THR A 113 16.91 2.89 -7.21
N ASN A 114 17.23 4.04 -7.84
CA ASN A 114 17.75 4.10 -9.21
C ASN A 114 19.22 3.64 -9.34
N LEU A 115 20.03 3.77 -8.29
CA LEU A 115 21.42 3.29 -8.29
C LEU A 115 21.49 1.76 -8.20
N ASP A 116 20.60 1.13 -7.45
CA ASP A 116 20.59 -0.32 -7.27
C ASP A 116 19.99 -1.07 -8.47
N GLN A 117 19.06 -0.46 -9.21
CA GLN A 117 18.56 -1.03 -10.47
C GLN A 117 19.61 -1.08 -11.58
N ASN A 118 20.62 -0.20 -11.55
CA ASN A 118 21.66 -0.15 -12.59
C ASN A 118 22.79 -1.20 -12.38
N LYS A 119 22.85 -1.86 -11.22
CA LYS A 119 23.88 -2.87 -10.94
C LYS A 119 23.54 -4.28 -11.43
N ASN A 120 22.27 -4.56 -11.72
CA ASN A 120 21.84 -5.89 -12.18
C ASN A 120 21.88 -6.06 -13.72
N SER A 121 22.34 -5.06 -14.47
CA SER A 121 22.37 -5.08 -15.95
C SER A 121 23.76 -5.37 -16.55
N LYS A 122 24.74 -5.83 -15.76
CA LYS A 122 26.12 -6.14 -16.23
C LYS A 122 26.59 -7.56 -15.90
N THR A 123 25.70 -8.54 -16.02
CA THR A 123 26.11 -9.95 -16.16
C THR A 123 25.20 -10.62 -17.18
N GLY A 124 25.63 -10.57 -18.44
CA GLY A 124 25.07 -11.24 -19.60
C GLY A 124 26.12 -11.24 -20.69
#